data_AF-A0A7M2Y7Z1-F1
#
_entry.id   AF-A0A7M2Y7Z1-F1
#
_cell.length_a   1.000
_cell.length_b   1.000
_cell.length_c   1.000
_cell.angle_alpha   90.00
_cell.angle_beta   90.00
_cell.angle_gamma   90.00
#
_symmetry.space_group_name_H-M   'P 1'
#
loop_
_entity.id
_entity.type
_entity.pdbx_description
1 polymer ?
#
loop_
_entity_poly.entity_id
_entity_poly.type
_entity_poly.pdbx_seq_one_letter_code
_entity_poly.pdbx_strand_id
1 'polypeptide(L)'
;MRKVNFSKSKFFYEKNDLLERTFWFGIHCLKFLRKLPNDPEYRLIRFQLGKSSTSLGANYEESQAGSSKADFKNKVKISLRETRESNYWLRVIKALEEGQNEELDQLLAESTELKNIFGAIVNNTKL
;
A
#
# COMPACT_ATOMS: atom_id res chain seq x y z
N MET A 1 -4.10 25.80 -21.40
CA MET A 1 -4.88 25.38 -20.21
C MET A 1 -5.80 24.23 -20.61
N ARG A 2 -5.34 22.98 -20.53
CA ARG A 2 -6.13 21.81 -20.93
C ARG A 2 -6.96 21.32 -19.74
N LYS A 3 -8.28 21.40 -19.87
CA LYS A 3 -9.26 20.84 -18.93
C LYS A 3 -9.11 19.32 -18.93
N VAL A 4 -8.83 18.74 -17.77
CA VAL A 4 -8.89 17.28 -17.57
C VAL A 4 -10.34 16.94 -17.23
N ASN A 5 -11.01 16.27 -18.17
CA ASN A 5 -12.38 15.76 -17.98
C ASN A 5 -12.33 14.48 -17.13
N PHE A 6 -12.83 14.58 -15.90
CA PHE A 6 -13.11 13.45 -15.01
C PHE A 6 -14.46 12.83 -15.38
N SER A 7 -14.51 12.01 -16.44
CA SER A 7 -15.64 11.07 -16.64
C SER A 7 -15.34 10.12 -17.79
N LYS A 8 -15.11 8.85 -17.43
CA LYS A 8 -15.13 7.58 -18.20
C LYS A 8 -14.03 6.66 -17.63
N SER A 9 -14.29 6.01 -16.50
CA SER A 9 -14.93 4.69 -16.38
C SER A 9 -14.05 3.53 -16.87
N LYS A 10 -13.70 2.67 -15.90
CA LYS A 10 -13.06 1.35 -16.00
C LYS A 10 -11.52 1.40 -16.02
N PHE A 11 -10.94 1.31 -14.82
CA PHE A 11 -9.53 0.99 -14.60
C PHE A 11 -9.18 -0.32 -15.34
N PHE A 12 -8.72 -0.20 -16.58
CA PHE A 12 -7.89 -1.21 -17.22
C PHE A 12 -6.45 -0.92 -16.83
N TYR A 13 -6.12 -1.18 -15.57
CA TYR A 13 -4.74 -1.51 -15.26
C TYR A 13 -4.54 -2.96 -15.72
N GLU A 14 -3.45 -3.24 -16.44
CA GLU A 14 -3.05 -4.62 -16.60
C GLU A 14 -3.00 -5.21 -15.18
N LYS A 15 -3.70 -6.34 -15.00
CA LYS A 15 -4.01 -6.95 -13.69
C LYS A 15 -2.76 -7.30 -12.84
N ASN A 16 -1.55 -7.03 -13.35
CA ASN A 16 -0.26 -7.44 -12.84
C ASN A 16 0.78 -6.32 -12.69
N ASP A 17 0.48 -5.03 -12.92
CA ASP A 17 1.48 -3.99 -12.62
C ASP A 17 1.55 -3.68 -11.13
N LEU A 18 2.49 -4.34 -10.45
CA LEU A 18 2.73 -4.16 -9.02
C LEU A 18 3.30 -2.78 -8.68
N LEU A 19 3.95 -2.08 -9.62
CA LEU A 19 4.43 -0.69 -9.40
C LEU A 19 3.23 0.24 -9.28
N GLU A 20 2.30 0.20 -10.24
CA GLU A 20 1.09 1.01 -10.18
C GLU A 20 0.21 0.65 -8.98
N ARG A 21 0.02 -0.65 -8.69
CA ARG A 21 -0.78 -1.07 -7.52
C ARG A 21 -0.23 -0.50 -6.23
N THR A 22 1.09 -0.58 -6.03
CA THR A 22 1.73 -0.10 -4.79
C THR A 22 1.69 1.42 -4.67
N PHE A 23 1.89 2.14 -5.78
CA PHE A 23 1.71 3.59 -5.83
C PHE A 23 0.29 4.00 -5.45
N TRP A 24 -0.72 3.41 -6.12
CA TRP A 24 -2.12 3.75 -5.87
C TRP A 24 -2.60 3.31 -4.48
N PHE A 25 -2.10 2.20 -3.95
CA PHE A 25 -2.37 1.79 -2.57
C PHE A 25 -1.92 2.87 -1.58
N GLY A 26 -0.70 3.41 -1.73
CA GLY A 26 -0.20 4.51 -0.90
C GLY A 26 -1.08 5.76 -1.02
N ILE A 27 -1.46 6.15 -2.23
CA ILE A 27 -2.35 7.31 -2.47
C ILE A 27 -3.74 7.10 -1.86
N HIS A 28 -4.32 5.92 -1.98
CA HIS A 28 -5.62 5.60 -1.40
C HIS A 28 -5.56 5.60 0.14
N CYS A 29 -4.50 5.05 0.75
CA CYS A 29 -4.26 5.20 2.18
C CYS A 29 -4.20 6.67 2.61
N LEU A 30 -3.43 7.52 1.92
CA LEU A 30 -3.33 8.94 2.23
C LEU A 30 -4.66 9.69 2.08
N LYS A 31 -5.48 9.35 1.08
CA LYS A 31 -6.81 9.92 0.89
C LYS A 31 -7.78 9.47 1.99
N PHE A 32 -7.76 8.20 2.35
CA PHE A 32 -8.57 7.64 3.44
C PHE A 32 -8.22 8.29 4.78
N LEU A 33 -6.93 8.43 5.07
CA LEU A 33 -6.42 9.06 6.30
C LEU A 33 -6.91 10.51 6.50
N ARG A 34 -7.29 11.24 5.44
CA ARG A 34 -7.87 12.60 5.53
C ARG A 34 -9.29 12.61 6.10
N LYS A 35 -9.99 11.47 6.06
CA LYS A 35 -11.38 11.32 6.49
C LYS A 35 -11.50 10.94 7.97
N LEU A 36 -10.41 10.49 8.60
CA LEU A 36 -10.43 10.03 9.99
C LEU A 36 -10.59 11.18 10.99
N PRO A 37 -11.22 10.95 12.15
CA PRO A 37 -11.41 11.93 13.22
C PRO A 37 -10.11 12.61 13.66
N ASN A 38 -10.14 13.85 14.15
CA ASN A 38 -8.94 14.61 14.50
C ASN A 38 -8.44 14.38 15.94
N ASP A 39 -8.65 13.18 16.47
CA ASP A 39 -8.27 12.84 17.85
C ASP A 39 -6.78 12.45 17.96
N PRO A 40 -6.16 12.55 19.16
CA PRO A 40 -4.75 12.24 19.38
C PRO A 40 -4.29 10.87 18.85
N GLU A 41 -5.09 9.82 19.07
CA GLU A 41 -4.84 8.46 18.60
C GLU A 41 -4.76 8.38 17.06
N TYR A 42 -5.65 9.10 16.36
CA TYR A 42 -5.65 9.14 14.90
C TYR A 42 -4.48 9.93 14.32
N ARG A 43 -3.84 10.84 15.09
CA ARG A 43 -2.60 11.50 14.66
C ARG A 43 -1.44 10.51 14.59
N LEU A 44 -1.29 9.63 15.58
CA LEU A 44 -0.30 8.55 15.56
C LEU A 44 -0.53 7.61 14.38
N ILE A 45 -1.78 7.15 14.22
CA ILE A 45 -2.16 6.24 13.13
C ILE A 45 -1.88 6.87 11.76
N ARG A 46 -2.25 8.15 11.57
CA ARG A 46 -1.98 8.88 10.32
C ARG A 46 -0.51 8.88 9.96
N PHE A 47 0.35 9.17 10.93
CA PHE A 47 1.78 9.19 10.70
C PHE A 47 2.32 7.80 10.31
N GLN A 48 1.97 6.78 11.09
CA GLN A 48 2.50 5.43 10.90
C GLN A 48 1.97 4.75 9.63
N LEU A 49 0.67 4.82 9.37
CA LEU A 49 0.09 4.28 8.14
C LEU A 49 0.53 5.09 6.92
N GLY A 50 0.56 6.42 7.00
CA GLY A 50 1.00 7.26 5.89
C GLY A 50 2.44 6.97 5.47
N LYS A 51 3.34 6.79 6.45
CA LYS A 51 4.73 6.42 6.20
C LYS A 51 4.86 5.01 5.61
N SER A 52 4.29 3.99 6.25
CA SER A 52 4.45 2.59 5.81
C SER A 52 3.79 2.32 4.44
N SER A 53 2.59 2.86 4.21
CA SER A 53 1.85 2.66 2.96
C SER A 53 2.50 3.31 1.73
N THR A 54 3.24 4.40 1.91
CA THR A 54 4.01 5.02 0.82
C THR A 54 5.39 4.39 0.66
N SER A 55 6.02 3.99 1.77
CA SER A 55 7.36 3.38 1.77
C SER A 55 7.39 2.03 1.04
N LEU A 56 6.31 1.25 1.09
CA LEU A 56 6.26 -0.04 0.38
C LEU A 56 6.38 0.13 -1.14
N GLY A 57 5.72 1.15 -1.72
CA GLY A 57 5.80 1.43 -3.17
C GLY A 57 7.18 1.95 -3.56
N ALA A 58 7.70 2.90 -2.78
CA ALA A 58 9.04 3.44 -3.01
C ALA A 58 10.13 2.37 -3.01
N ASN A 59 10.11 1.45 -2.03
CA ASN A 59 11.10 0.36 -1.99
C ASN A 59 10.91 -0.65 -3.12
N TYR A 60 9.68 -0.86 -3.59
CA TYR A 60 9.42 -1.75 -4.72
C TYR A 60 9.87 -1.12 -6.05
N GLU A 61 9.68 0.19 -6.25
CA GLU A 61 10.26 0.92 -7.38
C GLU A 61 11.79 0.82 -7.38
N GLU A 62 12.44 1.08 -6.24
CA GLU A 62 13.90 0.94 -6.11
C GLU A 62 14.38 -0.47 -6.45
N SER A 63 13.60 -1.50 -6.12
CA SER A 63 13.98 -2.88 -6.42
C SER A 63 14.11 -3.13 -7.93
N GLN A 64 13.37 -2.40 -8.77
CA GLN A 64 13.44 -2.55 -10.24
C GLN A 64 14.78 -2.07 -10.82
N ALA A 65 15.47 -1.20 -10.11
CA ALA A 65 16.82 -0.72 -10.47
C ALA A 65 17.94 -1.49 -9.75
N GLY A 66 17.61 -2.62 -9.10
CA GLY A 66 18.54 -3.39 -8.29
C GLY A 66 19.77 -3.88 -9.08
N SER A 67 20.94 -3.75 -8.45
CA SER A 67 22.24 -4.11 -9.07
C SER A 67 22.50 -5.62 -9.09
N SER A 68 21.75 -6.40 -8.31
CA SER A 68 21.87 -7.85 -8.20
C SER A 68 20.57 -8.51 -7.72
N LYS A 69 20.46 -9.83 -7.86
CA LYS A 69 19.33 -10.60 -7.30
C LYS A 69 19.22 -10.49 -5.78
N ALA A 70 20.35 -10.39 -5.07
CA ALA A 70 20.38 -10.22 -3.63
C ALA A 70 19.83 -8.85 -3.21
N ASP A 71 20.22 -7.80 -3.94
CA ASP A 71 19.76 -6.43 -3.74
C ASP A 71 18.24 -6.32 -4.01
N PHE A 72 17.77 -6.83 -5.16
CA PHE A 72 16.35 -6.97 -5.47
C PHE A 72 15.57 -7.65 -4.34
N LYS A 73 16.02 -8.85 -3.91
CA LYS A 73 15.36 -9.60 -2.82
C LYS A 73 15.30 -8.81 -1.51
N ASN A 74 16.35 -8.07 -1.18
CA ASN A 74 16.38 -7.26 0.04
C ASN A 74 15.40 -6.08 -0.03
N LYS A 75 15.31 -5.39 -1.17
CA LYS A 75 14.34 -4.29 -1.36
C LYS A 75 12.89 -4.78 -1.35
N VAL A 76 12.61 -5.94 -1.94
CA VAL A 76 11.28 -6.57 -1.85
C VAL A 76 10.97 -7.01 -0.41
N LYS A 77 11.94 -7.49 0.37
CA LYS A 77 11.74 -7.78 1.81
C LYS A 77 11.35 -6.54 2.61
N ILE A 78 11.93 -5.38 2.29
CA ILE A 78 11.54 -4.11 2.91
C ILE A 78 10.09 -3.80 2.54
N SER A 79 9.74 -3.88 1.25
CA SER A 79 8.36 -3.67 0.77
C SER A 79 7.36 -4.60 1.49
N LEU A 80 7.71 -5.88 1.70
CA LEU A 80 6.91 -6.83 2.47
C LEU A 80 6.72 -6.40 3.94
N ARG A 81 7.78 -5.90 4.59
CA ARG A 81 7.71 -5.39 5.97
C ARG A 81 6.76 -4.19 6.06
N GLU A 82 6.94 -3.20 5.19
CA GLU A 82 6.10 -2.00 5.15
C GLU A 82 4.63 -2.33 4.83
N THR A 83 4.39 -3.34 3.98
CA THR A 83 3.03 -3.83 3.69
C THR A 83 2.37 -4.49 4.90
N ARG A 84 3.13 -5.27 5.69
CA ARG A 84 2.64 -5.87 6.94
C ARG A 84 2.30 -4.80 7.97
N GLU A 85 3.13 -3.76 8.08
CA GLU A 85 2.88 -2.63 8.97
C GLU A 85 1.64 -1.83 8.53
N SER A 86 1.51 -1.55 7.23
CA SER A 86 0.32 -0.89 6.67
C SER A 86 -0.96 -1.67 6.98
N ASN A 87 -0.95 -2.99 6.74
CA ASN A 87 -2.08 -3.88 7.04
C ASN A 87 -2.42 -3.89 8.54
N TYR A 88 -1.41 -3.87 9.42
CA TYR A 88 -1.61 -3.78 10.87
C TYR A 88 -2.35 -2.50 11.24
N TRP A 89 -1.91 -1.33 10.76
CA TRP A 89 -2.56 -0.06 11.09
C TRP A 89 -3.98 0.06 10.53
N LEU A 90 -4.25 -0.48 9.33
CA LEU A 90 -5.61 -0.59 8.80
C LEU A 90 -6.51 -1.44 9.70
N ARG A 91 -5.99 -2.55 10.27
CA ARG A 91 -6.73 -3.37 11.23
C ARG A 91 -6.97 -2.65 12.57
N VAL A 92 -6.02 -1.83 13.02
CA VAL A 92 -6.22 -0.96 14.20
C VAL A 92 -7.37 0.01 13.95
N ILE A 93 -7.40 0.68 12.80
CA ILE A 93 -8.51 1.59 12.44
C ILE A 93 -9.84 0.81 12.41
N LYS A 94 -9.86 -0.38 11.79
CA LYS A 94 -11.07 -1.21 11.72
C LYS A 94 -11.59 -1.61 13.10
N ALA A 95 -10.70 -1.81 14.08
CA ALA A 95 -11.08 -2.12 15.45
C ALA A 95 -11.56 -0.89 16.25
N LEU A 96 -11.16 0.32 15.84
CA LEU A 96 -11.60 1.58 16.44
C LEU A 96 -12.92 2.10 15.84
N GLU A 97 -13.21 1.77 14.59
CA GLU A 97 -14.45 2.17 13.93
C GLU A 97 -15.64 1.27 14.31
N GLU A 98 -16.72 1.86 14.80
CA GLU A 98 -17.99 1.18 14.99
C GLU A 98 -18.78 1.18 13.67
N GLY A 99 -18.56 0.17 12.81
CA GLY A 99 -19.40 -0.04 11.62
C GLY A 99 -18.71 -0.62 10.39
N GLN A 100 -19.46 -0.64 9.28
CA GLN A 100 -18.94 -1.00 7.97
C GLN A 100 -18.34 0.21 7.27
N ASN A 101 -17.14 0.02 6.71
CA ASN A 101 -16.43 1.05 5.95
C ASN A 101 -15.81 0.37 4.73
N GLU A 102 -16.49 0.49 3.60
CA GLU A 102 -16.13 -0.22 2.37
C GLU A 102 -14.74 0.18 1.85
N GLU A 103 -14.35 1.45 1.99
CA GLU A 103 -13.03 1.93 1.59
C GLU A 103 -11.93 1.30 2.45
N LEU A 104 -12.15 1.21 3.77
CA LEU A 104 -11.23 0.53 4.69
C LEU A 104 -11.13 -0.97 4.37
N ASP A 105 -12.26 -1.62 4.06
CA ASP A 105 -12.29 -3.03 3.70
C ASP A 105 -11.56 -3.31 2.38
N GLN A 106 -11.67 -2.40 1.40
CA GLN A 106 -10.89 -2.46 0.16
C GLN A 106 -9.39 -2.28 0.40
N LEU A 107 -8.98 -1.33 1.25
CA LEU A 107 -7.57 -1.15 1.63
C LEU A 107 -7.00 -2.36 2.38
N LEU A 108 -7.80 -2.98 3.25
CA LEU A 108 -7.44 -4.22 3.95
C LEU A 108 -7.26 -5.40 2.99
N ALA A 109 -8.15 -5.54 2.01
CA ALA A 109 -8.05 -6.56 0.97
C ALA A 109 -6.77 -6.36 0.14
N GLU A 110 -6.53 -5.15 -0.38
CA GLU A 110 -5.35 -4.83 -1.19
C GLU A 110 -4.05 -5.05 -0.41
N SER A 111 -3.96 -4.55 0.83
CA SER A 111 -2.75 -4.75 1.65
C SER A 111 -2.50 -6.23 1.98
N THR A 112 -3.55 -7.05 2.08
CA THR A 112 -3.42 -8.50 2.25
C THR A 112 -2.91 -9.16 0.98
N GLU A 113 -3.40 -8.76 -0.19
CA GLU A 113 -2.95 -9.28 -1.47
C GLU A 113 -1.49 -8.90 -1.74
N LEU A 114 -1.12 -7.63 -1.57
CA LEU A 114 0.26 -7.13 -1.70
C LEU A 114 1.21 -7.90 -0.77
N LYS A 115 0.81 -8.15 0.48
CA LYS A 115 1.59 -8.95 1.44
C LYS A 115 1.85 -10.36 0.92
N ASN A 116 0.85 -11.01 0.32
CA ASN A 116 0.98 -12.37 -0.22
C ASN A 116 1.87 -12.38 -1.46
N ILE A 117 1.70 -11.40 -2.36
CA ILE A 117 2.51 -11.23 -3.57
C ILE A 117 3.99 -11.03 -3.19
N PHE A 118 4.29 -10.07 -2.33
CA PHE A 118 5.67 -9.83 -1.89
C PHE A 118 6.27 -11.02 -1.15
N GLY A 119 5.47 -11.72 -0.34
CA GLY A 119 5.88 -12.98 0.29
C GLY A 119 6.28 -14.04 -0.73
N ALA A 120 5.49 -14.23 -1.77
CA ALA A 120 5.79 -15.15 -2.86
C ALA A 120 7.05 -14.76 -3.63
N ILE A 121 7.22 -13.47 -3.97
CA ILE A 121 8.43 -12.97 -4.66
C ILE A 121 9.68 -13.25 -3.83
N VAL A 122 9.67 -12.94 -2.53
CA VAL A 122 10.81 -13.18 -1.63
C VAL A 122 11.15 -14.67 -1.54
N ASN A 123 10.15 -15.54 -1.47
CA ASN A 123 10.35 -16.99 -1.37
C ASN A 123 10.88 -17.60 -2.67
N ASN A 124 10.38 -17.12 -3.82
CA ASN A 124 10.74 -17.66 -5.13
C ASN A 124 12.05 -17.08 -5.69
N THR A 125 12.51 -15.95 -5.17
CA THR A 125 13.82 -15.38 -5.54
C THR A 125 14.93 -16.19 -4.86
N LYS A 126 15.50 -17.16 -5.58
CA LYS A 126 16.68 -17.92 -5.15
C LYS A 126 17.95 -17.06 -5.32
N LEU A 127 18.81 -17.10 -4.30
CA LEU A 127 20.15 -16.49 -4.32
C LEU A 127 21.14 -17.45 -4.99
#